data_AF-A0A836C0J5-F1
#
_entry.id   AF-A0A836C0J5-F1
#
_cell.length_a   1.000
_cell.length_b   1.000
_cell.length_c   1.000
_cell.angle_alpha   90.00
_cell.angle_beta   90.00
_cell.angle_gamma   90.00
#
_symmetry.space_group_name_H-M   'P 1'
#
loop_
_entity.id
_entity.type
_entity.pdbx_description
1 polymer ?
#
loop_
_entity_poly.entity_id
_entity_poly.type
_entity_poly.pdbx_seq_one_letter_code
_entity_poly.pdbx_strand_id
1 'polypeptide(L)'
;MYTVVYASGGNYFSRAQPFDLYQLSIAASPCDTDINECTTNNPCVRGTCDNTIGSYTCTCPLGYGGANCQTQCPTGFTGTSCDTDINECTTNNPCVRGTCDNTIGSYTCTCPLGYGGANCQTQCPTGFTGTSCDTDINECTTNNPCVRGTCDNTIGSYTCTCPLGYGGANCQTQCPTGFTGTSCDTDINECTTNNPCKNGGTCDNTIGSYTCTCSTCYSGATCATLNFAGFFQPIDNEPVANVIKLGQAVPVKFSLGCNNGLSIFAPGFPKVAPAYCTTGQPEDAVPLSTATAGASSLSYDPTSGQYSYVWKTPSDARYAGTCQYLVLQFADGTQRRALFKFR
;
A
#
# COMPACT_ATOMS: atom_id res chain seq x y z
N MET A 1 2.39 56.99 80.50
CA MET A 1 3.17 58.23 80.67
C MET A 1 4.53 57.85 81.26
N TYR A 2 5.60 58.12 80.49
CA TYR A 2 7.04 58.19 80.89
C TYR A 2 7.72 56.90 81.41
N THR A 3 8.99 56.55 81.14
CA THR A 3 10.05 57.01 80.21
C THR A 3 11.06 55.85 80.14
N VAL A 4 11.58 55.51 78.95
CA VAL A 4 12.71 54.59 78.80
C VAL A 4 14.01 55.40 78.84
N VAL A 5 14.94 55.03 79.72
CA VAL A 5 16.32 55.53 79.69
C VAL A 5 17.26 54.35 79.52
N TYR A 6 17.96 54.30 78.38
CA TYR A 6 19.06 53.38 78.15
C TYR A 6 20.36 53.96 78.72
N ALA A 7 21.19 53.12 79.32
CA ALA A 7 22.61 53.39 79.46
C ALA A 7 23.42 52.08 79.34
N SER A 8 24.09 51.95 78.21
CA SER A 8 25.19 51.03 77.97
C SER A 8 26.49 51.57 78.59
N GLY A 9 27.11 50.81 79.49
CA GLY A 9 28.53 51.00 79.82
C GLY A 9 28.90 50.85 81.30
N GLY A 10 29.77 49.87 81.59
CA GLY A 10 30.87 50.04 82.54
C GLY A 10 30.67 49.64 84.01
N ASN A 11 31.22 48.47 84.36
CA ASN A 11 32.07 48.16 85.52
C ASN A 11 31.64 48.45 86.99
N TYR A 12 31.37 47.34 87.68
CA TYR A 12 31.89 46.90 89.00
C TYR A 12 31.52 47.57 90.34
N PHE A 13 30.98 46.68 91.21
CA PHE A 13 31.03 46.55 92.70
C PHE A 13 30.74 47.80 93.56
N SER A 14 29.82 47.78 94.54
CA SER A 14 29.81 46.85 95.67
C SER A 14 28.58 47.08 96.58
N ARG A 15 28.02 45.94 97.03
CA ARG A 15 27.47 45.64 98.37
C ARG A 15 26.55 46.67 99.07
N ALA A 16 25.25 46.37 99.08
CA ALA A 16 24.39 46.41 100.28
C ALA A 16 23.11 45.57 100.05
N GLN A 17 22.84 44.63 100.95
CA GLN A 17 21.52 44.00 101.14
C GLN A 17 20.53 45.07 101.67
N PRO A 18 19.21 44.84 101.81
CA PRO A 18 18.30 43.86 101.20
C PRO A 18 17.05 44.55 100.58
N PHE A 19 16.45 44.04 99.51
CA PHE A 19 15.02 44.20 99.29
C PHE A 19 14.55 43.01 98.45
N ASP A 20 13.67 42.20 99.01
CA ASP A 20 12.90 41.22 98.26
C ASP A 20 12.19 41.97 97.14
N LEU A 21 12.76 41.88 95.94
CA LEU A 21 12.03 42.17 94.72
C LEU A 21 10.90 41.15 94.71
N TYR A 22 9.70 41.62 95.06
CA TYR A 22 8.47 41.03 94.54
C TYR A 22 8.69 40.90 93.04
N GLN A 23 9.05 39.70 92.61
CA GLN A 23 8.96 39.33 91.22
C GLN A 23 7.46 39.45 90.96
N LEU A 24 7.04 40.54 90.31
CA LEU A 24 5.81 40.50 89.55
C LEU A 24 6.08 39.39 88.53
N SER A 25 5.72 38.17 88.89
CA SER A 25 5.25 37.23 87.92
C SER A 25 4.13 37.98 87.22
N ILE A 26 4.43 38.46 86.01
CA ILE A 26 3.40 38.50 85.00
C ILE A 26 3.04 37.02 84.88
N ALA A 27 2.13 36.55 85.72
CA ALA A 27 1.41 35.33 85.47
C ALA A 27 0.95 35.49 84.03
N ALA A 28 1.42 34.62 83.13
CA ALA A 28 0.79 34.45 81.85
C ALA A 28 -0.71 34.44 82.15
N SER A 29 -1.41 35.40 81.55
CA SER A 29 -2.83 35.59 81.75
C SER A 29 -3.51 34.21 81.69
N PRO A 30 -4.59 33.94 82.46
CA PRO A 30 -5.39 32.73 82.27
C PRO A 30 -5.97 32.58 80.84
N CYS A 31 -5.69 33.53 79.94
CA CYS A 31 -6.00 33.51 78.52
C CYS A 31 -4.86 33.03 77.60
N ASP A 32 -3.76 32.45 78.14
CA ASP A 32 -2.60 32.02 77.33
C ASP A 32 -2.60 30.51 76.98
N THR A 33 -3.66 29.80 77.36
CA THR A 33 -3.87 28.40 76.96
C THR A 33 -4.90 28.33 75.87
N ASP A 34 -4.48 27.79 74.72
CA ASP A 34 -5.36 27.46 73.60
C ASP A 34 -6.51 26.54 74.04
N ILE A 35 -7.73 26.84 73.60
CA ILE A 35 -8.90 26.01 73.87
C ILE A 35 -9.01 25.02 72.73
N ASN A 36 -8.92 23.71 73.03
CA ASN A 36 -9.11 22.71 72.00
C ASN A 36 -10.59 22.53 71.64
N GLU A 37 -11.06 23.18 70.57
CA GLU A 37 -12.47 23.12 70.16
C GLU A 37 -12.89 21.71 69.70
N CYS A 38 -11.96 20.92 69.16
CA CYS A 38 -12.23 19.57 68.67
C CYS A 38 -12.60 18.57 69.78
N THR A 39 -12.10 18.76 71.01
CA THR A 39 -12.40 17.87 72.15
C THR A 39 -13.50 18.40 73.07
N THR A 40 -13.72 19.72 73.08
CA THR A 40 -14.72 20.36 73.95
C THR A 40 -16.12 20.36 73.31
N ASN A 41 -16.23 20.75 72.05
CA ASN A 41 -17.47 20.66 71.27
C ASN A 41 -17.13 20.75 69.78
N ASN A 42 -16.93 19.60 69.13
CA ASN A 42 -16.42 19.54 67.75
C ASN A 42 -17.28 20.39 66.79
N PRO A 43 -16.71 21.48 66.22
CA PRO A 43 -17.44 22.41 65.37
C PRO A 43 -17.64 21.89 63.94
N CYS A 44 -16.87 20.89 63.49
CA CYS A 44 -16.98 20.34 62.13
C CYS A 44 -18.20 19.42 62.04
N VAL A 45 -19.17 19.79 61.20
CA VAL A 45 -20.40 19.01 60.99
C VAL A 45 -20.09 17.66 60.32
N ARG A 46 -19.09 17.65 59.44
CA ARG A 46 -18.55 16.49 58.74
C ARG A 46 -17.03 16.63 58.65
N GLY A 47 -16.34 15.51 58.42
CA GLY A 47 -14.89 15.51 58.25
C GLY A 47 -14.11 15.52 59.55
N THR A 48 -12.84 15.91 59.47
CA THR A 48 -11.89 15.85 60.57
C THR A 48 -11.64 17.26 61.12
N CYS A 49 -11.68 17.39 62.44
CA CYS A 49 -11.34 18.64 63.14
C CYS A 49 -9.86 18.61 63.54
N ASP A 50 -9.13 19.63 63.14
CA ASP A 50 -7.73 19.86 63.52
C ASP A 50 -7.65 21.12 64.38
N ASN A 51 -7.13 20.98 65.61
CA ASN A 51 -6.99 22.10 66.53
C ASN A 51 -5.75 22.94 66.19
N THR A 52 -5.90 24.26 66.20
CA THR A 52 -4.81 25.21 65.91
C THR A 52 -4.69 26.23 67.04
N ILE A 53 -3.56 26.93 67.16
CA ILE A 53 -3.42 27.91 68.25
C ILE A 53 -4.37 29.08 68.00
N GLY A 54 -5.34 29.25 68.90
CA GLY A 54 -6.37 30.29 68.88
C GLY A 54 -7.56 30.01 67.97
N SER A 55 -7.66 28.82 67.36
CA SER A 55 -8.77 28.43 66.47
C SER A 55 -8.75 26.95 66.11
N TYR A 56 -9.59 26.54 65.17
CA TYR A 56 -9.60 25.19 64.61
C TYR A 56 -9.74 25.25 63.09
N THR A 57 -9.42 24.15 62.42
CA THR A 57 -9.67 23.95 60.99
C THR A 57 -10.40 22.64 60.74
N CYS A 58 -11.36 22.65 59.81
CA CYS A 58 -12.08 21.45 59.40
C CYS A 58 -11.60 20.96 58.04
N THR A 59 -11.12 19.72 57.97
CA THR A 59 -10.82 19.04 56.71
C THR A 59 -12.10 18.36 56.19
N CYS A 60 -12.73 18.97 55.18
CA CYS A 60 -14.01 18.50 54.65
C CYS A 60 -13.88 17.28 53.73
N PRO A 61 -14.82 16.31 53.80
CA PRO A 61 -14.92 15.26 52.81
C PRO A 61 -15.26 15.82 51.42
N LEU A 62 -14.90 15.09 50.36
CA LEU A 62 -15.24 15.47 48.97
C LEU A 62 -16.75 15.68 48.81
N GLY A 63 -17.13 16.73 48.07
CA GLY A 63 -18.52 17.15 47.87
C GLY A 63 -19.10 18.03 48.99
N TYR A 64 -18.31 18.37 50.01
CA TYR A 64 -18.72 19.25 51.11
C TYR A 64 -17.77 20.44 51.27
N GLY A 65 -18.34 21.55 51.75
CA GLY A 65 -17.69 22.84 51.91
C GLY A 65 -18.25 23.63 53.07
N GLY A 66 -17.87 24.91 53.15
CA GLY A 66 -18.10 25.76 54.31
C GLY A 66 -17.01 25.61 55.38
N ALA A 67 -16.85 26.62 56.23
CA ALA A 67 -15.82 26.65 57.28
C ALA A 67 -15.87 25.45 58.23
N ASN A 68 -17.05 24.85 58.41
CA ASN A 68 -17.32 23.73 59.30
C ASN A 68 -17.84 22.49 58.54
N CYS A 69 -17.64 22.41 57.22
CA CYS A 69 -18.13 21.33 56.36
C CYS A 69 -19.65 21.12 56.41
N GLN A 70 -20.40 22.19 56.66
CA GLN A 70 -21.85 22.19 56.81
C GLN A 70 -22.59 22.30 55.46
N THR A 71 -21.91 22.74 54.41
CA THR A 71 -22.49 22.98 53.10
C THR A 71 -22.27 21.77 52.21
N GLN A 72 -23.34 21.26 51.59
CA GLN A 72 -23.20 20.33 50.48
C GLN A 72 -22.90 21.13 49.21
N CYS A 73 -21.75 20.87 48.59
CA CYS A 73 -21.35 21.57 47.37
C CYS A 73 -22.10 21.02 46.14
N PRO A 74 -22.16 21.78 45.03
CA PRO A 74 -22.54 21.23 43.74
C PRO A 74 -21.66 20.02 43.37
N THR A 75 -22.23 19.06 42.64
CA THR A 75 -21.51 17.85 42.19
C THR A 75 -20.20 18.23 41.50
N GLY A 76 -19.10 17.57 41.87
CA GLY A 76 -17.77 17.83 41.32
C GLY A 76 -16.99 18.96 42.01
N PHE A 77 -17.52 19.60 43.06
CA PHE A 77 -16.85 20.69 43.76
C PHE A 77 -16.64 20.42 45.26
N THR A 78 -15.60 21.04 45.81
CA THR A 78 -15.20 20.99 47.22
C THR A 78 -14.62 22.35 47.66
N GLY A 79 -14.14 22.43 48.89
CA GLY A 79 -13.52 23.63 49.45
C GLY A 79 -14.50 24.50 50.23
N THR A 80 -13.97 25.43 51.01
CA THR A 80 -14.78 26.26 51.93
C THR A 80 -15.85 27.08 51.21
N SER A 81 -15.62 27.48 49.96
CA SER A 81 -16.57 28.21 49.12
C SER A 81 -17.19 27.37 47.99
N CYS A 82 -16.97 26.05 47.98
CA CYS A 82 -17.41 25.15 46.91
C CYS A 82 -16.92 25.58 45.50
N ASP A 83 -15.74 26.15 45.42
CA ASP A 83 -15.08 26.70 44.23
C ASP A 83 -13.90 25.86 43.75
N THR A 84 -13.52 24.84 44.53
CA THR A 84 -12.42 23.94 44.19
C THR A 84 -12.96 22.74 43.43
N ASP A 85 -12.48 22.54 42.21
CA ASP A 85 -12.79 21.38 41.39
C ASP A 85 -12.24 20.08 42.00
N ILE A 86 -13.06 19.02 42.02
CA ILE A 86 -12.64 17.69 42.46
C ILE A 86 -12.01 16.99 41.27
N ASN A 87 -10.74 16.62 41.38
CA ASN A 87 -10.09 15.82 40.33
C ASN A 87 -10.41 14.32 40.48
N GLU A 88 -11.48 13.86 39.81
CA GLU A 88 -11.93 12.47 39.95
C GLU A 88 -10.89 11.45 39.50
N CYS A 89 -10.05 11.81 38.52
CA CYS A 89 -9.00 10.94 37.99
C CYS A 89 -7.93 10.59 39.04
N THR A 90 -7.68 11.48 40.01
CA THR A 90 -6.70 11.27 41.09
C THR A 90 -7.32 10.73 42.38
N THR A 91 -8.58 11.08 42.66
CA THR A 91 -9.23 10.68 43.90
C THR A 91 -9.75 9.24 43.84
N ASN A 92 -10.40 8.86 42.75
CA ASN A 92 -10.91 7.52 42.51
C ASN A 92 -11.28 7.40 41.03
N ASN A 93 -10.32 7.01 40.19
CA ASN A 93 -10.48 7.05 38.74
C ASN A 93 -11.74 6.29 38.28
N PRO A 94 -12.75 7.00 37.72
CA PRO A 94 -14.02 6.41 37.36
C PRO A 94 -13.97 5.61 36.05
N CYS A 95 -12.97 5.84 35.19
CA CYS A 95 -12.83 5.15 33.92
C CYS A 95 -12.34 3.71 34.15
N VAL A 96 -13.16 2.73 33.76
CA VAL A 96 -12.83 1.29 33.90
C VAL A 96 -11.65 0.92 33.01
N ARG A 97 -11.61 1.52 31.81
CA ARG A 97 -10.55 1.37 30.80
C ARG A 97 -10.29 2.72 30.15
N GLY A 98 -9.14 2.86 29.52
CA GLY A 98 -8.78 4.09 28.80
C GLY A 98 -8.21 5.17 29.71
N THR A 99 -8.26 6.40 29.21
CA THR A 99 -7.66 7.56 29.86
C THR A 99 -8.74 8.42 30.50
N CYS A 100 -8.52 8.82 31.75
CA CYS A 100 -9.38 9.76 32.47
C CYS A 100 -8.83 11.18 32.26
N ASP A 101 -9.70 12.08 31.82
CA ASP A 101 -9.42 13.49 31.67
C ASP A 101 -10.32 14.28 32.63
N ASN A 102 -9.70 15.02 33.56
CA ASN A 102 -10.41 15.84 34.52
C ASN A 102 -10.96 17.11 33.84
N THR A 103 -12.20 17.45 34.12
CA THR A 103 -12.87 18.66 33.61
C THR A 103 -13.47 19.46 34.76
N ILE A 104 -13.84 20.72 34.54
CA ILE A 104 -14.40 21.52 35.64
C ILE A 104 -15.78 20.96 36.01
N GLY A 105 -15.92 20.51 37.25
CA GLY A 105 -17.12 19.93 37.85
C GLY A 105 -17.42 18.50 37.42
N SER A 106 -16.53 17.84 36.66
CA SER A 106 -16.76 16.48 36.16
C SER A 106 -15.49 15.87 35.55
N TYR A 107 -15.64 14.74 34.87
CA TYR A 107 -14.56 14.10 34.13
C TYR A 107 -15.07 13.56 32.80
N THR A 108 -14.15 13.26 31.90
CA THR A 108 -14.43 12.53 30.66
C THR A 108 -13.49 11.34 30.52
N CYS A 109 -14.00 10.23 30.00
CA CYS A 109 -13.20 9.04 29.72
C CYS A 109 -12.97 8.89 28.21
N THR A 110 -11.70 8.85 27.81
CA THR A 110 -11.31 8.51 26.44
C THR A 110 -11.18 6.99 26.32
N CYS A 111 -12.17 6.36 25.69
CA CYS A 111 -12.26 4.89 25.61
C CYS A 111 -11.35 4.30 24.52
N PRO A 112 -10.72 3.14 24.78
CA PRO A 112 -10.06 2.38 23.72
C PRO A 112 -11.07 1.89 22.66
N LEU A 113 -10.59 1.67 21.43
CA LEU A 113 -11.39 1.08 20.36
C LEU A 113 -12.01 -0.26 20.79
N GLY A 114 -13.28 -0.49 20.42
CA GLY A 114 -14.06 -1.65 20.84
C GLY A 114 -14.72 -1.51 22.22
N TYR A 115 -14.52 -0.38 22.92
CA TYR A 115 -15.17 -0.08 24.19
C TYR A 115 -15.98 1.21 24.12
N GLY A 116 -16.98 1.28 25.01
CA GLY A 116 -17.94 2.36 25.12
C GLY A 116 -18.55 2.48 26.51
N GLY A 117 -19.61 3.27 26.63
CA GLY A 117 -20.17 3.72 27.92
C GLY A 117 -19.46 4.97 28.45
N ALA A 118 -20.13 5.69 29.36
CA ALA A 118 -19.60 6.94 29.94
C ALA A 118 -18.23 6.75 30.64
N ASN A 119 -17.96 5.56 31.16
CA ASN A 119 -16.75 5.20 31.89
C ASN A 119 -15.96 4.07 31.21
N CYS A 120 -16.19 3.82 29.91
CA CYS A 120 -15.56 2.74 29.15
C CYS A 120 -15.78 1.33 29.75
N GLN A 121 -16.91 1.14 30.44
CA GLN A 121 -17.27 -0.10 31.11
C GLN A 121 -17.92 -1.14 30.17
N THR A 122 -18.40 -0.70 29.01
CA THR A 122 -19.12 -1.53 28.05
C THR A 122 -18.17 -2.01 26.96
N GLN A 123 -18.12 -3.32 26.73
CA GLN A 123 -17.52 -3.85 25.51
C GLN A 123 -18.53 -3.72 24.37
N CYS A 124 -18.15 -3.00 23.31
CA CYS A 124 -19.03 -2.80 22.16
C CYS A 124 -19.06 -4.04 21.26
N PRO A 125 -20.08 -4.17 20.39
CA PRO A 125 -20.03 -5.10 19.27
C PRO A 125 -18.77 -4.87 18.41
N THR A 126 -18.26 -5.93 17.78
CA THR A 126 -17.08 -5.85 16.91
C THR A 126 -17.26 -4.76 15.85
N GLY A 127 -16.23 -3.91 15.69
CA GLY A 127 -16.25 -2.80 14.74
C GLY A 127 -16.89 -1.50 15.25
N PHE A 128 -17.33 -1.43 16.52
CA PHE A 128 -17.99 -0.24 17.06
C PHE A 128 -17.29 0.34 18.30
N THR A 129 -17.48 1.64 18.50
CA THR A 129 -17.01 2.42 19.64
C THR A 129 -18.00 3.55 19.98
N GLY A 130 -17.60 4.46 20.87
CA GLY A 130 -18.43 5.57 21.35
C GLY A 130 -19.22 5.21 22.60
N THR A 131 -19.75 6.23 23.28
CA THR A 131 -20.47 6.07 24.56
C THR A 131 -21.67 5.13 24.44
N SER A 132 -22.32 5.10 23.27
CA SER A 132 -23.48 4.25 22.99
C SER A 132 -23.16 3.05 22.09
N CYS A 133 -21.88 2.79 21.78
CA CYS A 133 -21.45 1.75 20.85
C CYS A 133 -22.11 1.84 19.45
N ASP A 134 -22.37 3.06 18.99
CA ASP A 134 -23.05 3.40 17.74
C ASP A 134 -22.10 4.04 16.71
N THR A 135 -20.87 4.30 17.10
CA THR A 135 -19.85 4.87 16.22
C THR A 135 -19.06 3.76 15.56
N ASP A 136 -19.09 3.71 14.23
CA ASP A 136 -18.30 2.80 13.42
C ASP A 136 -16.79 3.08 13.57
N ILE A 137 -16.00 2.02 13.77
CA ILE A 137 -14.54 2.11 13.80
C ILE A 137 -14.05 2.05 12.36
N ASN A 138 -13.35 3.08 11.91
CA ASN A 138 -12.74 3.05 10.58
C ASN A 138 -11.41 2.29 10.62
N GLU A 139 -11.39 1.00 10.28
CA GLU A 139 -10.16 0.19 10.32
C GLU A 139 -9.10 0.66 9.33
N CYS A 140 -9.53 1.23 8.19
CA CYS A 140 -8.61 1.71 7.15
C CYS A 140 -7.75 2.91 7.61
N THR A 141 -8.24 3.73 8.54
CA THR A 141 -7.51 4.90 9.07
C THR A 141 -6.83 4.65 10.41
N THR A 142 -7.40 3.77 11.22
CA THR A 142 -6.87 3.46 12.56
C THR A 142 -5.67 2.52 12.49
N ASN A 143 -5.78 1.42 11.74
CA ASN A 143 -4.69 0.49 11.47
C ASN A 143 -5.06 -0.38 10.28
N ASN A 144 -4.67 0.06 9.07
CA ASN A 144 -5.12 -0.57 7.83
C ASN A 144 -4.81 -2.08 7.81
N PRO A 145 -5.83 -2.95 7.80
CA PRO A 145 -5.65 -4.40 7.88
C PRO A 145 -5.22 -5.03 6.56
N CYS A 146 -5.43 -4.37 5.42
CA CYS A 146 -5.11 -4.91 4.10
C CYS A 146 -3.59 -4.87 3.84
N VAL A 147 -2.97 -6.05 3.69
CA VAL A 147 -1.52 -6.17 3.51
C VAL A 147 -1.08 -5.68 2.12
N ARG A 148 -1.87 -6.01 1.10
CA ARG A 148 -1.63 -5.61 -0.30
C ARG A 148 -2.97 -5.28 -0.94
N GLY A 149 -3.21 -4.02 -1.25
CA GLY A 149 -4.46 -3.63 -1.91
C GLY A 149 -5.08 -2.40 -1.27
N THR A 150 -6.35 -2.21 -1.59
CA THR A 150 -7.11 -1.04 -1.15
C THR A 150 -8.07 -1.46 -0.05
N CYS A 151 -8.09 -0.70 1.04
CA CYS A 151 -9.01 -0.90 2.15
C CYS A 151 -10.24 -0.03 1.95
N ASP A 152 -11.42 -0.65 2.05
CA ASP A 152 -12.71 0.00 2.00
C ASP A 152 -13.44 -0.21 3.32
N ASN A 153 -13.69 0.89 4.03
CA ASN A 153 -14.38 0.85 5.32
C ASN A 153 -15.87 0.57 5.13
N THR A 154 -16.43 -0.32 5.94
CA THR A 154 -17.84 -0.68 5.92
C THR A 154 -18.42 -0.58 7.33
N ILE A 155 -19.74 -0.57 7.46
CA ILE A 155 -20.34 -0.46 8.80
C ILE A 155 -20.06 -1.75 9.60
N GLY A 156 -19.37 -1.60 10.72
CA GLY A 156 -18.97 -2.64 11.66
C GLY A 156 -17.81 -3.53 11.17
N SER A 157 -17.18 -3.20 10.02
CA SER A 157 -16.10 -3.99 9.45
C SER A 157 -15.39 -3.28 8.30
N TYR A 158 -14.55 -4.01 7.57
CA TYR A 158 -13.88 -3.52 6.37
C TYR A 158 -13.86 -4.60 5.29
N THR A 159 -13.55 -4.18 4.07
CA THR A 159 -13.25 -5.08 2.97
C THR A 159 -11.94 -4.68 2.30
N CYS A 160 -11.20 -5.67 1.80
CA CYS A 160 -9.95 -5.45 1.08
C CYS A 160 -10.10 -5.83 -0.39
N THR A 161 -9.82 -4.89 -1.29
CA THR A 161 -9.74 -5.15 -2.72
C THR A 161 -8.30 -5.58 -3.07
N CYS A 162 -8.11 -6.87 -3.31
CA CYS A 162 -6.80 -7.47 -3.56
C CYS A 162 -6.32 -7.29 -5.01
N PRO A 163 -5.02 -7.01 -5.22
CA PRO A 163 -4.42 -7.08 -6.56
C PRO A 163 -4.47 -8.50 -7.13
N LEU A 164 -4.42 -8.61 -8.47
CA LEU A 164 -4.33 -9.90 -9.15
C LEU A 164 -3.13 -10.73 -8.66
N GLY A 165 -3.34 -12.03 -8.49
CA GLY A 165 -2.35 -12.96 -7.91
C GLY A 165 -2.28 -12.95 -6.38
N TYR A 166 -3.12 -12.16 -5.71
CA TYR A 166 -3.25 -12.16 -4.25
C TYR A 166 -4.68 -12.47 -3.80
N GLY A 167 -4.79 -12.98 -2.58
CA GLY A 167 -6.01 -13.44 -1.94
C GLY A 167 -5.90 -13.45 -0.41
N GLY A 168 -6.88 -14.06 0.24
CA GLY A 168 -7.12 -13.92 1.68
C GLY A 168 -8.00 -12.71 2.02
N ALA A 169 -8.60 -12.70 3.22
CA ALA A 169 -9.48 -11.61 3.66
C ALA A 169 -8.79 -10.24 3.66
N ASN A 170 -7.46 -10.24 3.88
CA ASN A 170 -6.62 -9.06 4.01
C ASN A 170 -5.56 -8.99 2.92
N CYS A 171 -5.71 -9.77 1.84
CA CYS A 171 -4.76 -9.84 0.72
C CYS A 171 -3.32 -10.25 1.15
N GLN A 172 -3.22 -11.02 2.23
CA GLN A 172 -1.97 -11.49 2.81
C GLN A 172 -1.40 -12.72 2.10
N THR A 173 -2.25 -13.42 1.32
CA THR A 173 -1.89 -14.67 0.67
C THR A 173 -1.50 -14.40 -0.78
N GLN A 174 -0.32 -14.84 -1.18
CA GLN A 174 0.03 -14.93 -2.60
C GLN A 174 -0.63 -16.19 -3.17
N CYS A 175 -1.49 -16.02 -4.16
CA CYS A 175 -2.18 -17.13 -4.80
C CYS A 175 -1.26 -17.87 -5.79
N PRO A 176 -1.58 -19.13 -6.15
CA PRO A 176 -0.99 -19.78 -7.30
C PRO A 176 -1.14 -18.91 -8.57
N THR A 177 -0.19 -19.02 -9.49
CA THR A 177 -0.23 -18.27 -10.75
C THR A 177 -1.56 -18.49 -11.47
N GLY A 178 -2.18 -17.40 -11.92
CA GLY A 178 -3.47 -17.43 -12.61
C GLY A 178 -4.70 -17.41 -11.69
N PHE A 179 -4.54 -17.32 -10.36
CA PHE A 179 -5.65 -17.32 -9.41
C PHE A 179 -5.73 -16.07 -8.53
N THR A 180 -6.94 -15.77 -8.07
CA THR A 180 -7.27 -14.68 -7.13
C THR A 180 -8.46 -15.08 -6.25
N GLY A 181 -9.01 -14.12 -5.49
CA GLY A 181 -10.12 -14.32 -4.56
C GLY A 181 -9.65 -14.67 -3.15
N THR A 182 -10.55 -14.55 -2.17
CA THR A 182 -10.24 -14.77 -0.75
C THR A 182 -9.65 -16.15 -0.48
N SER A 183 -10.08 -17.17 -1.23
CA SER A 183 -9.59 -18.56 -1.10
C SER A 183 -8.60 -18.97 -2.20
N CYS A 184 -8.17 -18.04 -3.07
CA CYS A 184 -7.32 -18.33 -4.23
C CYS A 184 -7.91 -19.39 -5.18
N ASP A 185 -9.23 -19.42 -5.30
CA ASP A 185 -10.02 -20.38 -6.08
C ASP A 185 -10.68 -19.75 -7.32
N THR A 186 -10.53 -18.42 -7.47
CA THR A 186 -11.09 -17.70 -8.61
C THR A 186 -10.05 -17.59 -9.71
N ASP A 187 -10.36 -18.12 -10.89
CA ASP A 187 -9.53 -18.01 -12.09
C ASP A 187 -9.42 -16.56 -12.58
N ILE A 188 -8.20 -16.11 -12.88
CA ILE A 188 -7.95 -14.79 -13.47
C ILE A 188 -8.14 -14.91 -14.97
N ASN A 189 -9.12 -14.20 -15.53
CA ASN A 189 -9.26 -14.14 -16.97
C ASN A 189 -8.25 -13.17 -17.60
N GLU A 190 -7.09 -13.67 -18.05
CA GLU A 190 -6.03 -12.82 -18.62
C GLU A 190 -6.46 -12.15 -19.93
N CYS A 191 -7.38 -12.76 -20.68
CA CYS A 191 -7.88 -12.20 -21.94
C CYS A 191 -8.69 -10.90 -21.74
N THR A 192 -9.36 -10.77 -20.60
CA THR A 192 -10.16 -9.56 -20.27
C THR A 192 -9.42 -8.57 -19.39
N THR A 193 -8.54 -9.04 -18.51
CA THR A 193 -7.78 -8.17 -17.60
C THR A 193 -6.63 -7.45 -18.31
N ASN A 194 -5.81 -8.18 -19.06
CA ASN A 194 -4.73 -7.60 -19.86
C ASN A 194 -4.28 -8.60 -20.94
N ASN A 195 -4.94 -8.55 -22.11
CA ASN A 195 -4.76 -9.57 -23.15
C ASN A 195 -3.27 -9.79 -23.50
N PRO A 196 -2.73 -10.98 -23.18
CA PRO A 196 -1.32 -11.29 -23.35
C PRO A 196 -0.96 -11.59 -24.82
N CYS A 197 -1.93 -11.98 -25.65
CA CYS A 197 -1.70 -12.35 -27.04
C CYS A 197 -1.40 -11.11 -27.88
N LYS A 198 -0.23 -11.11 -28.54
CA LYS A 198 0.26 -10.01 -29.37
C LYS A 198 -0.01 -10.27 -30.85
N ASN A 199 0.19 -9.24 -31.66
CA ASN A 199 0.19 -9.31 -33.12
C ASN A 199 -1.09 -9.89 -33.74
N GLY A 200 -2.25 -9.65 -33.12
CA GLY A 200 -3.55 -10.14 -33.61
C GLY A 200 -3.81 -11.61 -33.30
N GLY A 201 -3.07 -12.21 -32.36
CA GLY A 201 -3.41 -13.53 -31.83
C GLY A 201 -4.74 -13.50 -31.07
N THR A 202 -5.53 -14.57 -31.20
CA THR A 202 -6.78 -14.76 -30.44
C THR A 202 -6.43 -15.33 -29.06
N CYS A 203 -7.00 -14.73 -28.01
CA CYS A 203 -6.81 -15.17 -26.63
C CYS A 203 -7.97 -16.03 -26.18
N ASP A 204 -7.65 -17.20 -25.66
CA ASP A 204 -8.60 -18.12 -25.04
C ASP A 204 -8.21 -18.35 -23.58
N ASN A 205 -9.12 -17.98 -22.66
CA ASN A 205 -8.90 -18.13 -21.23
C ASN A 205 -9.01 -19.61 -20.82
N THR A 206 -8.14 -20.05 -19.92
CA THR A 206 -8.13 -21.41 -19.39
C THR A 206 -7.97 -21.37 -17.87
N ILE A 207 -8.28 -22.46 -17.17
CA ILE A 207 -8.16 -22.47 -15.71
C ILE A 207 -6.68 -22.36 -15.32
N GLY A 208 -6.34 -21.29 -14.60
CA GLY A 208 -5.00 -20.95 -14.12
C GLY A 208 -4.05 -20.41 -15.18
N SER A 209 -4.52 -20.16 -16.41
CA SER A 209 -3.67 -19.69 -17.50
C SER A 209 -4.47 -19.22 -18.72
N TYR A 210 -3.77 -18.97 -19.82
CA TYR A 210 -4.37 -18.66 -21.10
C TYR A 210 -3.66 -19.38 -22.23
N THR A 211 -4.33 -19.46 -23.37
CA THR A 211 -3.73 -19.92 -24.63
C THR A 211 -3.90 -18.86 -25.71
N CYS A 212 -2.88 -18.69 -26.54
CA CYS A 212 -2.92 -17.79 -27.67
C CYS A 212 -2.89 -18.57 -28.99
N THR A 213 -3.92 -18.38 -29.81
CA THR A 213 -3.92 -18.87 -31.18
C THR A 213 -3.29 -17.80 -32.08
N CYS A 214 -2.05 -18.04 -32.50
CA CYS A 214 -1.28 -17.08 -33.28
C CYS A 214 -1.73 -17.01 -34.74
N SER A 215 -1.73 -15.80 -35.29
CA SER A 215 -1.84 -15.61 -36.74
C SER A 215 -0.64 -16.22 -37.47
N THR A 216 -0.79 -16.49 -38.77
CA THR A 216 0.09 -17.31 -39.62
C THR A 216 1.60 -16.94 -39.59
N CYS A 217 1.96 -15.73 -39.14
CA CYS A 217 3.34 -15.27 -39.00
C CYS A 217 3.97 -15.41 -37.63
N TYR A 218 3.21 -15.70 -36.59
CA TYR A 218 3.69 -15.59 -35.22
C TYR A 218 3.66 -16.94 -34.52
N SER A 219 4.54 -17.08 -33.53
CA SER A 219 4.66 -18.23 -32.66
C SER A 219 5.08 -17.78 -31.26
N GLY A 220 5.20 -18.76 -30.37
CA GLY A 220 5.43 -18.55 -28.95
C GLY A 220 4.14 -18.39 -28.18
N ALA A 221 4.22 -18.51 -26.85
CA ALA A 221 3.06 -18.53 -25.96
C ALA A 221 2.19 -17.26 -26.06
N THR A 222 2.78 -16.11 -26.42
CA THR A 222 2.09 -14.82 -26.53
C THR A 222 2.00 -14.30 -27.96
N CYS A 223 2.37 -15.10 -28.97
CA CYS A 223 2.46 -14.66 -30.37
C CYS A 223 3.35 -13.43 -30.60
N ALA A 224 4.31 -13.20 -29.71
CA ALA A 224 5.27 -12.09 -29.81
C ALA A 224 6.39 -12.39 -30.82
N THR A 225 6.70 -13.66 -31.05
CA THR A 225 7.82 -14.09 -31.90
C THR A 225 7.33 -14.33 -33.32
N LEU A 226 8.08 -13.93 -34.33
CA LEU A 226 7.81 -14.32 -35.72
C LEU A 226 8.20 -15.80 -35.92
N ASN A 227 7.29 -16.60 -36.48
CA ASN A 227 7.47 -18.03 -36.71
C ASN A 227 8.32 -18.29 -37.96
N PHE A 228 9.61 -18.52 -37.78
CA PHE A 228 10.55 -18.83 -38.86
C PHE A 228 10.96 -20.32 -38.92
N ALA A 229 10.19 -21.23 -38.33
CA ALA A 229 10.55 -22.65 -38.28
C ALA A 229 10.57 -23.27 -39.70
N GLY A 230 11.78 -23.49 -40.26
CA GLY A 230 12.00 -24.14 -41.56
C GLY A 230 12.66 -23.29 -42.67
N PHE A 231 13.24 -22.12 -42.33
CA PHE A 231 13.55 -21.08 -43.31
C PHE A 231 15.06 -20.76 -43.34
N PHE A 232 15.63 -20.52 -44.53
CA PHE A 232 17.03 -20.12 -44.71
C PHE A 232 17.32 -18.86 -43.89
N GLN A 233 18.30 -18.93 -42.98
CA GLN A 233 18.99 -17.72 -42.53
C GLN A 233 19.81 -17.19 -43.72
N PRO A 234 19.81 -15.87 -44.00
CA PRO A 234 20.82 -15.29 -44.89
C PRO A 234 22.20 -15.70 -44.35
N ILE A 235 23.14 -16.02 -45.26
CA ILE A 235 24.51 -16.44 -44.90
C ILE A 235 25.33 -15.26 -44.32
N ASP A 236 24.73 -14.09 -44.20
CA ASP A 236 25.24 -12.98 -43.42
C ASP A 236 24.35 -12.93 -42.17
N ASN A 237 24.89 -13.30 -40.99
CA ASN A 237 24.23 -13.39 -39.67
C ASN A 237 23.60 -12.07 -39.15
N GLU A 238 23.08 -11.23 -40.03
CA GLU A 238 22.21 -10.12 -39.69
C GLU A 238 20.80 -10.66 -39.43
N PRO A 239 20.17 -10.31 -38.29
CA PRO A 239 18.77 -10.59 -38.08
C PRO A 239 17.98 -9.70 -39.04
N VAL A 240 17.73 -10.17 -40.27
CA VAL A 240 16.80 -9.47 -41.15
C VAL A 240 15.43 -9.67 -40.52
N ALA A 241 15.03 -8.70 -39.69
CA ALA A 241 13.64 -8.49 -39.33
C ALA A 241 12.91 -8.26 -40.66
N ASN A 242 12.34 -9.34 -41.23
CA ASN A 242 11.76 -9.40 -42.57
C ASN A 242 10.41 -8.66 -42.63
N VAL A 243 10.38 -7.44 -42.10
CA VAL A 243 9.39 -6.41 -42.36
C VAL A 243 9.79 -5.73 -43.65
N ILE A 244 9.26 -6.23 -44.76
CA ILE A 244 9.62 -5.74 -46.08
C ILE A 244 8.62 -4.69 -46.53
N LYS A 245 9.13 -3.58 -47.06
CA LYS A 245 8.28 -2.56 -47.68
C LYS A 245 7.65 -3.11 -48.95
N LEU A 246 6.39 -2.79 -49.18
CA LEU A 246 5.74 -3.05 -50.47
C LEU A 246 6.56 -2.44 -51.63
N GLY A 247 6.74 -3.20 -52.71
CA GLY A 247 7.50 -2.81 -53.90
C GLY A 247 9.03 -2.89 -53.77
N GLN A 248 9.56 -3.33 -52.63
CA GLN A 248 11.00 -3.54 -52.42
C GLN A 248 11.52 -4.77 -53.17
N ALA A 249 12.74 -4.67 -53.71
CA ALA A 249 13.48 -5.84 -54.21
C ALA A 249 14.20 -6.53 -53.05
N VAL A 250 13.93 -7.81 -52.84
CA VAL A 250 14.49 -8.61 -51.75
C VAL A 250 15.37 -9.71 -52.32
N PRO A 251 16.70 -9.68 -52.10
CA PRO A 251 17.58 -10.76 -52.48
C PRO A 251 17.41 -11.95 -51.52
N VAL A 252 17.19 -13.14 -52.08
CA VAL A 252 17.10 -14.43 -51.38
C VAL A 252 18.24 -15.31 -51.90
N LYS A 253 19.22 -15.61 -51.04
CA LYS A 253 20.36 -16.47 -51.40
C LYS A 253 20.16 -17.90 -50.90
N PHE A 254 20.57 -18.89 -51.68
CA PHE A 254 20.53 -20.31 -51.31
C PHE A 254 21.63 -21.12 -51.99
N SER A 255 22.14 -22.16 -51.31
CA SER A 255 23.31 -22.95 -51.76
C SER A 255 22.96 -24.33 -52.34
N LEU A 256 21.69 -24.63 -52.60
CA LEU A 256 21.29 -25.94 -53.11
C LEU A 256 21.52 -26.04 -54.62
N GLY A 257 22.06 -27.18 -55.07
CA GLY A 257 22.23 -27.48 -56.49
C GLY A 257 20.87 -27.69 -57.18
N CYS A 258 20.63 -27.01 -58.30
CA CYS A 258 19.39 -27.09 -59.07
C CYS A 258 19.38 -28.28 -60.05
N ASN A 259 19.77 -29.48 -59.62
CA ASN A 259 19.75 -30.65 -60.49
C ASN A 259 18.29 -30.98 -60.86
N ASN A 260 17.94 -30.74 -62.13
CA ASN A 260 16.64 -31.05 -62.76
C ASN A 260 15.46 -30.09 -62.49
N GLY A 261 15.72 -28.85 -62.04
CA GLY A 261 14.73 -27.76 -62.07
C GLY A 261 14.30 -27.20 -60.71
N LEU A 262 14.02 -25.90 -60.69
CA LEU A 262 13.59 -25.13 -59.52
C LEU A 262 12.34 -24.31 -59.87
N SER A 263 11.22 -24.61 -59.21
CA SER A 263 10.03 -23.77 -59.31
C SER A 263 9.96 -22.83 -58.13
N ILE A 264 10.00 -21.52 -58.39
CA ILE A 264 9.80 -20.50 -57.37
C ILE A 264 8.39 -19.96 -57.53
N PHE A 265 7.60 -19.90 -56.45
CA PHE A 265 6.28 -19.29 -56.51
C PHE A 265 5.87 -18.68 -55.17
N ALA A 266 5.01 -17.67 -55.23
CA ALA A 266 4.39 -17.06 -54.05
C ALA A 266 2.87 -17.27 -54.14
N PRO A 267 2.27 -18.13 -53.29
CA PRO A 267 0.83 -18.36 -53.30
C PRO A 267 0.05 -17.04 -53.17
N GLY A 268 -0.94 -16.80 -54.03
CA GLY A 268 -1.73 -15.56 -54.02
C GLY A 268 -1.18 -14.42 -54.90
N PHE A 269 -0.10 -14.65 -55.65
CA PHE A 269 0.41 -13.72 -56.66
C PHE A 269 0.39 -14.33 -58.07
N PRO A 270 -0.08 -13.59 -59.09
CA PRO A 270 0.03 -14.04 -60.48
C PRO A 270 1.49 -13.93 -60.96
N LYS A 271 2.01 -15.05 -61.50
CA LYS A 271 3.29 -15.20 -62.19
C LYS A 271 4.55 -14.95 -61.35
N VAL A 272 5.00 -16.01 -60.68
CA VAL A 272 6.45 -16.20 -60.56
C VAL A 272 6.84 -17.15 -61.68
N ALA A 273 7.72 -16.72 -62.57
CA ALA A 273 8.15 -17.55 -63.68
C ALA A 273 9.00 -18.72 -63.13
N PRO A 274 8.76 -19.97 -63.58
CA PRO A 274 9.63 -21.09 -63.22
C PRO A 274 11.04 -20.84 -63.76
N ALA A 275 12.06 -21.13 -62.96
CA ALA A 275 13.46 -20.96 -63.34
C ALA A 275 14.09 -22.36 -63.50
N TYR A 276 14.38 -22.75 -64.74
CA TYR A 276 14.94 -24.06 -65.03
C TYR A 276 16.47 -23.96 -65.18
N CYS A 277 17.22 -24.75 -64.40
CA CYS A 277 18.62 -25.05 -64.67
C CYS A 277 18.69 -26.45 -65.27
N THR A 278 19.21 -26.58 -66.50
CA THR A 278 19.09 -27.81 -67.29
C THR A 278 20.23 -28.80 -67.09
N THR A 279 21.37 -28.38 -66.57
CA THR A 279 22.58 -29.21 -66.50
C THR A 279 23.42 -28.71 -65.33
N GLY A 280 23.94 -29.61 -64.50
CA GLY A 280 24.65 -29.31 -63.24
C GLY A 280 26.02 -28.62 -63.43
N GLN A 281 26.07 -27.54 -64.21
CA GLN A 281 27.24 -26.70 -64.45
C GLN A 281 26.89 -25.21 -64.18
N PRO A 282 27.84 -24.44 -63.61
CA PRO A 282 27.73 -22.99 -63.35
C PRO A 282 27.24 -22.10 -64.49
N GLU A 283 27.42 -22.57 -65.72
CA GLU A 283 27.44 -21.76 -66.94
C GLU A 283 26.06 -21.71 -67.63
N ASP A 284 25.11 -22.53 -67.16
CA ASP A 284 23.77 -22.69 -67.74
C ASP A 284 22.68 -21.88 -67.00
N ALA A 285 23.07 -20.92 -66.16
CA ALA A 285 22.14 -19.94 -65.60
C ALA A 285 21.70 -18.95 -66.71
N VAL A 286 20.81 -19.39 -67.60
CA VAL A 286 20.24 -18.54 -68.63
C VAL A 286 19.42 -17.43 -67.92
N PRO A 287 19.72 -16.14 -68.14
CA PRO A 287 18.86 -15.07 -67.65
C PRO A 287 17.48 -15.29 -68.26
N LEU A 288 16.45 -15.25 -67.42
CA LEU A 288 15.07 -15.49 -67.82
C LEU A 288 14.66 -14.45 -68.88
N SER A 289 14.92 -14.75 -70.16
CA SER A 289 14.58 -13.91 -71.30
C SER A 289 13.13 -14.17 -71.66
N THR A 290 12.23 -13.61 -70.86
CA THR A 290 10.86 -13.21 -71.23
C THR A 290 10.15 -12.75 -69.96
N ALA A 291 10.44 -11.53 -69.52
CA ALA A 291 9.62 -10.93 -68.48
C ALA A 291 9.45 -9.44 -68.77
N THR A 292 8.35 -9.15 -69.46
CA THR A 292 7.57 -7.92 -69.36
C THR A 292 7.79 -7.22 -68.01
N ALA A 293 8.27 -5.98 -68.07
CA ALA A 293 8.31 -4.95 -67.02
C ALA A 293 8.04 -5.42 -65.57
N GLY A 294 9.10 -5.59 -64.77
CA GLY A 294 8.99 -5.76 -63.30
C GLY A 294 9.49 -7.11 -62.72
N ALA A 295 10.25 -7.87 -63.49
CA ALA A 295 10.59 -9.27 -63.25
C ALA A 295 11.59 -9.54 -62.12
N SER A 296 11.29 -10.52 -61.29
CA SER A 296 12.27 -11.16 -60.39
C SER A 296 13.42 -11.79 -61.18
N SER A 297 14.65 -11.73 -60.67
CA SER A 297 15.85 -12.25 -61.37
C SER A 297 16.55 -13.36 -60.57
N LEU A 298 16.97 -14.43 -61.24
CA LEU A 298 17.82 -15.49 -60.67
C LEU A 298 19.24 -15.36 -61.22
N SER A 299 20.24 -15.42 -60.36
CA SER A 299 21.68 -15.41 -60.71
C SER A 299 22.44 -16.47 -59.93
N TYR A 300 23.55 -16.96 -60.48
CA TYR A 300 24.45 -17.92 -59.83
C TYR A 300 25.85 -17.32 -59.67
N ASP A 301 26.43 -17.43 -58.49
CA ASP A 301 27.83 -17.06 -58.22
C ASP A 301 28.71 -18.33 -58.19
N PRO A 302 29.56 -18.55 -59.21
CA PRO A 302 30.41 -19.73 -59.29
C PRO A 302 31.53 -19.77 -58.24
N THR A 303 31.87 -18.63 -57.63
CA THR A 303 32.95 -18.57 -56.61
C THR A 303 32.46 -19.07 -55.27
N SER A 304 31.23 -18.72 -54.90
CA SER A 304 30.59 -19.13 -53.64
C SER A 304 29.71 -20.38 -53.80
N GLY A 305 29.39 -20.79 -55.03
CA GLY A 305 28.46 -21.87 -55.32
C GLY A 305 27.01 -21.55 -54.96
N GLN A 306 26.66 -20.27 -54.81
CA GLN A 306 25.33 -19.82 -54.36
C GLN A 306 24.46 -19.32 -55.50
N TYR A 307 23.17 -19.62 -55.41
CA TYR A 307 22.12 -18.97 -56.20
C TYR A 307 21.56 -17.77 -55.44
N SER A 308 21.23 -16.71 -56.16
CA SER A 308 20.60 -15.50 -55.65
C SER A 308 19.35 -15.18 -56.47
N TYR A 309 18.20 -15.12 -55.81
CA TYR A 309 16.92 -14.75 -56.40
C TYR A 309 16.47 -13.41 -55.85
N VAL A 310 16.31 -12.41 -56.71
CA VAL A 310 15.78 -11.10 -56.33
C VAL A 310 14.27 -11.12 -56.53
N TRP A 311 13.53 -11.22 -55.43
CA TRP A 311 12.09 -11.15 -55.43
C TRP A 311 11.63 -9.69 -55.42
N LYS A 312 10.88 -9.26 -56.45
CA LYS A 312 10.17 -7.98 -56.40
C LYS A 312 8.87 -8.17 -55.63
N THR A 313 8.76 -7.54 -54.46
CA THR A 313 7.58 -7.69 -53.62
C THR A 313 6.39 -6.93 -54.19
N PRO A 314 5.17 -7.28 -53.77
CA PRO A 314 3.96 -6.62 -54.25
C PRO A 314 3.98 -5.15 -53.88
N SER A 315 3.53 -4.29 -54.79
CA SER A 315 3.35 -2.86 -54.50
C SER A 315 1.94 -2.49 -54.03
N ASP A 316 1.01 -3.45 -54.08
CA ASP A 316 -0.40 -3.21 -53.71
C ASP A 316 -0.56 -3.17 -52.18
N ALA A 317 -1.15 -2.07 -51.70
CA ALA A 317 -1.38 -1.77 -50.29
C ALA A 317 -2.20 -2.85 -49.56
N ARG A 318 -3.02 -3.63 -50.27
CA ARG A 318 -3.80 -4.74 -49.68
C ARG A 318 -2.94 -5.81 -49.02
N TYR A 319 -1.67 -5.90 -49.40
CA TYR A 319 -0.73 -6.87 -48.84
C TYR A 319 0.02 -6.33 -47.62
N ALA A 320 -0.12 -5.04 -47.28
CA ALA A 320 0.47 -4.46 -46.07
C ALA A 320 -0.06 -5.18 -44.81
N GLY A 321 0.86 -5.51 -43.89
CA GLY A 321 0.54 -6.25 -42.67
C GLY A 321 0.28 -7.74 -42.87
N THR A 322 0.21 -8.23 -44.12
CA THR A 322 0.00 -9.65 -44.41
C THR A 322 1.30 -10.44 -44.38
N CYS A 323 1.13 -11.74 -44.19
CA CYS A 323 2.19 -12.74 -44.13
C CYS A 323 2.16 -13.57 -45.40
N GLN A 324 3.29 -13.61 -46.10
CA GLN A 324 3.38 -14.31 -47.37
C GLN A 324 4.59 -15.23 -47.41
N TYR A 325 4.42 -16.35 -48.10
CA TYR A 325 5.48 -17.32 -48.33
C TYR A 325 5.98 -17.20 -49.76
N LEU A 326 7.29 -17.18 -49.94
CA LEU A 326 7.93 -17.57 -51.19
C LEU A 326 8.32 -19.03 -51.05
N VAL A 327 7.85 -19.87 -51.97
CA VAL A 327 8.12 -21.30 -52.00
C VAL A 327 9.17 -21.59 -53.07
N LEU A 328 10.21 -22.30 -52.69
CA LEU A 328 11.24 -22.88 -53.54
C LEU A 328 10.95 -24.38 -53.60
N GLN A 329 10.45 -24.87 -54.74
CA GLN A 329 10.17 -26.27 -54.97
C GLN A 329 11.21 -26.87 -55.90
N PHE A 330 11.90 -27.89 -55.41
CA PHE A 330 12.95 -28.61 -56.12
C PHE A 330 12.36 -29.82 -56.88
N ALA A 331 13.09 -30.27 -57.90
CA ALA A 331 12.68 -31.39 -58.76
C ALA A 331 12.55 -32.73 -58.03
N ASP A 332 13.26 -32.91 -56.93
CA ASP A 332 13.15 -34.06 -56.03
C ASP A 332 11.85 -34.05 -55.19
N GLY A 333 11.02 -33.02 -55.33
CA GLY A 333 9.80 -32.81 -54.56
C GLY A 333 10.01 -32.07 -53.23
N THR A 334 11.25 -31.78 -52.84
CA THR A 334 11.57 -31.02 -51.64
C THR A 334 11.03 -29.60 -51.78
N GLN A 335 10.36 -29.10 -50.75
CA GLN A 335 9.94 -27.69 -50.67
C GLN A 335 10.68 -26.98 -49.55
N ARG A 336 11.17 -25.79 -49.86
CA ARG A 336 11.62 -24.81 -48.87
C ARG A 336 10.77 -23.57 -48.99
N ARG A 337 10.54 -22.89 -47.87
CA ARG A 337 9.72 -21.68 -47.82
C ARG A 337 10.59 -20.53 -47.29
N ALA A 338 10.28 -19.31 -47.70
CA ALA A 338 10.77 -18.03 -47.18
C ALA A 338 9.55 -17.22 -46.70
N LEU A 339 9.41 -16.89 -45.41
CA LEU A 339 8.24 -16.19 -44.85
C LEU A 339 8.57 -14.72 -44.65
N PHE A 340 7.68 -13.87 -45.11
CA PHE A 340 7.85 -12.43 -45.12
C PHE A 340 6.61 -11.74 -44.53
N LYS A 341 6.84 -10.71 -43.71
CA LYS A 341 5.78 -9.82 -43.24
C LYS A 341 5.89 -8.50 -44.00
N PHE A 342 4.83 -8.08 -44.66
CA PHE A 342 4.83 -6.81 -45.38
C PHE A 342 4.47 -5.64 -44.46
N ARG A 343 5.08 -4.48 -44.70
CA ARG A 343 4.72 -3.20 -44.08
C ARG A 343 4.55 -2.12 -45.14
#